data_AF-A0A7K7TGR3-F1
#
_entry.id   AF-A0A7K7TGR3-F1
#
_cell.length_a   1.000
_cell.length_b   1.000
_cell.length_c   1.000
_cell.angle_alpha   90.00
_cell.angle_beta   90.00
_cell.angle_gamma   90.00
#
_symmetry.space_group_name_H-M   'P 1'
#
loop_
_entity.id
_entity.type
_entity.pdbx_description
1 polymer ?
#
loop_
_entity_poly.entity_id
_entity_poly.type
_entity_poly.pdbx_seq_one_letter_code
_entity_poly.pdbx_strand_id
1 'polypeptide(L)'
;PCNQGTAAPHPGEYLPNPEVLSPHPGEPPTHSGTAAPYPGTVTSLPGVLFSCACRDVLGWGFAEGRLEIFYGAGEWLRLRLPHGTAPQVVTRLQAVTRGCEARELALPRGAGGRRGFRVDPSGVVTAVTRFSFAETAGLRPGT
;
A
#
# COMPACT_ATOMS: atom_id res chain seq x y z
N PRO A 1 56.26 8.23 -7.52
CA PRO A 1 56.75 8.64 -6.18
C PRO A 1 55.58 9.08 -5.31
N CYS A 2 55.44 8.39 -4.17
CA CYS A 2 54.53 8.70 -3.08
C CYS A 2 54.59 10.18 -2.66
N ASN A 3 53.51 10.70 -2.07
CA ASN A 3 53.48 11.02 -0.63
C ASN A 3 52.13 11.60 -0.19
N GLN A 4 51.67 11.09 0.95
CA GLN A 4 50.55 11.53 1.77
C GLN A 4 50.75 12.95 2.32
N GLY A 5 49.64 13.60 2.67
CA GLY A 5 49.63 14.84 3.48
C GLY A 5 48.22 15.17 3.99
N THR A 6 48.02 14.95 5.29
CA THR A 6 46.84 15.18 6.14
C THR A 6 46.42 16.65 6.25
N ALA A 7 45.11 16.93 6.39
CA ALA A 7 44.60 18.15 7.03
C ALA A 7 43.27 17.89 7.78
N ALA A 8 43.16 18.51 8.95
CA ALA A 8 42.36 18.14 10.13
C ALA A 8 40.82 18.31 10.05
N PRO A 9 40.07 17.70 11.00
CA PRO A 9 38.65 17.95 11.22
C PRO A 9 38.41 19.19 12.10
N HIS A 10 37.29 19.88 11.88
CA HIS A 10 36.77 21.02 12.65
C HIS A 10 35.39 20.67 13.24
N PRO A 11 34.90 21.35 14.29
CA PRO A 11 34.88 20.82 15.65
C PRO A 11 33.44 20.61 16.16
N GLY A 12 33.25 19.64 17.06
CA GLY A 12 31.95 19.41 17.68
C GLY A 12 31.92 18.17 18.54
N GLU A 13 32.88 18.01 19.46
CA GLU A 13 32.76 17.07 20.56
C GLU A 13 31.80 17.65 21.61
N TYR A 14 30.74 16.92 21.90
CA TYR A 14 30.16 16.88 23.24
C TYR A 14 30.08 15.42 23.68
N LEU A 15 31.03 15.02 24.54
CA LEU A 15 30.90 13.84 25.37
C LEU A 15 29.66 14.00 26.26
N PRO A 16 28.81 12.98 26.46
CA PRO A 16 27.92 12.98 27.61
C PRO A 16 28.74 12.77 28.89
N ASN A 17 28.59 13.72 29.82
CA ASN A 17 29.23 13.76 31.13
C ASN A 17 29.03 12.45 31.93
N PRO A 18 30.06 11.92 32.62
CA PRO A 18 29.90 10.83 33.57
C PRO A 18 29.51 11.39 34.94
N GLU A 19 28.24 11.76 35.12
CA GLU A 19 27.64 11.97 36.45
C GLU A 19 26.45 11.02 36.62
N VAL A 20 26.76 9.73 36.77
CA VAL A 20 25.88 8.80 37.48
C VAL A 20 26.05 9.10 38.97
N LEU A 21 25.22 10.01 39.48
CA LEU A 21 24.88 10.05 40.89
C LEU A 21 24.21 8.71 41.23
N SER A 22 24.88 7.93 42.09
CA SER A 22 24.39 6.62 42.54
C SER A 22 23.06 6.80 43.29
N PRO A 23 21.98 6.05 43.00
CA PRO A 23 20.77 6.13 43.80
C PRO A 23 21.00 5.43 45.15
N HIS A 24 20.71 6.14 46.24
CA HIS A 24 20.61 5.57 47.58
C HIS A 24 19.54 4.47 47.64
N PRO A 25 19.71 3.43 48.48
CA PRO A 25 18.76 2.34 48.57
C PRO A 25 17.57 2.74 49.44
N GLY A 26 16.38 2.76 48.84
CA GLY A 26 15.11 2.65 49.56
C GLY A 26 14.13 3.78 49.29
N GLU A 27 13.25 3.57 48.30
CA GLU A 27 11.81 3.92 48.40
C GLU A 27 11.06 3.31 47.19
N PRO A 28 9.91 2.62 47.37
CA PRO A 28 9.11 2.10 46.27
C PRO A 28 8.00 3.09 45.88
N PRO A 29 7.82 3.42 44.59
CA PRO A 29 6.57 4.01 44.14
C PRO A 29 5.75 3.03 43.30
N THR A 30 4.61 2.68 43.87
CA THR A 30 3.41 2.09 43.29
C THR A 30 2.91 2.93 42.11
N HIS A 31 3.09 2.56 40.84
CA HIS A 31 2.30 3.14 39.75
C HIS A 31 2.11 2.17 38.59
N SER A 32 0.83 1.98 38.23
CA SER A 32 0.32 1.28 37.07
C SER A 32 1.17 1.53 35.82
N GLY A 33 1.72 0.46 35.26
CA GLY A 33 2.45 0.52 33.99
C GLY A 33 1.51 0.90 32.84
N THR A 34 1.61 2.15 32.38
CA THR A 34 1.25 2.47 30.99
C THR A 34 2.48 2.12 30.16
N ALA A 35 2.46 0.95 29.52
CA ALA A 35 3.42 0.64 28.48
C ALA A 35 3.19 1.62 27.32
N ALA A 36 4.14 2.52 27.09
CA ALA A 36 4.13 3.40 25.93
C ALA A 36 4.09 2.53 24.65
N PRO A 37 3.20 2.80 23.68
CA PRO A 37 3.22 2.09 22.41
C PRO A 37 4.54 2.39 21.69
N TYR A 38 5.16 1.33 21.13
CA TYR A 38 6.39 1.43 20.37
C TYR A 38 6.34 2.55 19.32
N PRO A 39 7.42 3.34 19.14
CA PRO A 39 7.48 4.36 18.11
C PRO A 39 7.41 3.67 16.74
N GLY A 40 6.24 3.72 16.11
CA GLY A 40 6.01 3.11 14.80
C GLY A 40 4.58 2.68 14.52
N THR A 41 3.74 2.52 15.55
CA THR A 41 2.33 2.17 15.35
C THR A 41 1.47 3.43 15.38
N VAL A 42 1.21 4.01 14.21
CA VAL A 42 0.12 4.97 14.05
C VAL A 42 -1.18 4.18 14.12
N THR A 43 -1.69 3.99 15.33
CA THR A 43 -3.08 3.57 15.51
C THR A 43 -3.94 4.74 15.02
N SER A 44 -4.67 4.54 13.92
CA SER A 44 -5.69 5.49 13.48
C SER A 44 -6.58 5.86 14.67
N LEU A 45 -6.72 7.15 14.96
CA LEU A 45 -7.79 7.63 15.84
C LEU A 45 -9.13 7.12 15.30
N PRO A 46 -10.12 6.86 16.17
CA PRO A 46 -11.43 6.36 15.73
C PRO A 46 -12.05 7.35 14.73
N GLY A 47 -12.19 6.91 13.47
CA GLY A 47 -12.64 7.76 12.39
C GLY A 47 -12.73 7.01 11.06
N VAL A 48 -13.53 7.54 10.13
CA VAL A 48 -13.65 6.99 8.77
C VAL A 48 -12.47 7.49 7.94
N LEU A 49 -11.58 6.58 7.56
CA LEU A 49 -10.43 6.90 6.70
C LEU A 49 -10.77 6.91 5.21
N PHE A 50 -11.82 6.18 4.82
CA PHE A 50 -12.24 6.03 3.43
C PHE A 50 -13.74 5.72 3.35
N SER A 51 -14.42 6.37 2.41
CA SER A 51 -15.80 6.08 2.04
C SER A 51 -16.00 6.37 0.55
N CYS A 52 -16.64 5.45 -0.16
CA CYS A 52 -17.13 5.66 -1.53
C CYS A 52 -18.51 4.99 -1.68
N ALA A 53 -19.26 5.38 -2.71
CA ALA A 53 -20.52 4.70 -2.99
C ALA A 53 -20.23 3.29 -3.55
N CYS A 54 -21.05 2.30 -3.19
CA CYS A 54 -20.85 0.92 -3.65
C CYS A 54 -20.90 0.79 -5.19
N ARG A 55 -21.62 1.69 -5.86
CA ARG A 55 -21.70 1.76 -7.33
C ARG A 55 -20.39 2.24 -7.98
N ASP A 56 -19.53 2.92 -7.22
CA ASP A 56 -18.26 3.45 -7.71
C ASP A 56 -17.11 2.45 -7.54
N VAL A 57 -17.35 1.30 -6.88
CA VAL A 57 -16.37 0.23 -6.75
C VAL A 57 -16.31 -0.56 -8.05
N LEU A 58 -15.15 -0.54 -8.69
CA LEU A 58 -14.88 -1.24 -9.95
C LEU A 58 -14.45 -2.69 -9.71
N GLY A 59 -13.74 -2.95 -8.62
CA GLY A 59 -13.26 -4.27 -8.28
C GLY A 59 -12.32 -4.29 -7.08
N TRP A 60 -11.81 -5.45 -6.75
CA TRP A 60 -10.90 -5.64 -5.62
C TRP A 60 -9.83 -6.71 -5.91
N GLY A 61 -8.66 -6.59 -5.28
CA GLY A 61 -7.62 -7.61 -5.30
C GLY A 61 -7.29 -8.04 -3.88
N PHE A 62 -6.95 -9.31 -3.67
CA PHE A 62 -6.42 -9.76 -2.38
C PHE A 62 -5.21 -10.67 -2.57
N ALA A 63 -4.06 -10.24 -2.05
CA ALA A 63 -2.83 -11.01 -2.07
C ALA A 63 -2.06 -10.78 -0.77
N GLU A 64 -1.51 -11.85 -0.18
CA GLU A 64 -0.58 -11.77 0.96
C GLU A 64 -1.09 -10.93 2.15
N GLY A 65 -2.39 -11.00 2.47
CA GLY A 65 -2.99 -10.23 3.56
C GLY A 65 -3.24 -8.75 3.23
N ARG A 66 -3.11 -8.34 1.97
CA ARG A 66 -3.40 -6.99 1.49
C ARG A 66 -4.64 -7.01 0.61
N LEU A 67 -5.61 -6.17 0.95
CA LEU A 67 -6.77 -5.89 0.14
C LEU A 67 -6.52 -4.61 -0.67
N GLU A 68 -6.85 -4.64 -1.94
CA GLU A 68 -6.89 -3.49 -2.83
C GLU A 68 -8.32 -3.27 -3.29
N ILE A 69 -8.79 -2.04 -3.26
CA ILE A 69 -10.12 -1.66 -3.77
C ILE A 69 -9.89 -0.62 -4.86
N PHE A 70 -10.39 -0.90 -6.06
CA PHE A 70 -10.34 -0.02 -7.22
C PHE A 70 -11.69 0.69 -7.35
N TYR A 71 -11.69 2.01 -7.47
CA TYR A 71 -12.91 2.82 -7.45
C TYR A 71 -12.81 4.09 -8.31
N GLY A 72 -13.97 4.67 -8.62
CA GLY A 72 -14.05 5.94 -9.34
C GLY A 72 -13.52 5.85 -10.77
N ALA A 73 -12.58 6.75 -11.13
CA ALA A 73 -12.03 6.89 -12.48
C ALA A 73 -10.59 6.35 -12.62
N GLY A 74 -10.20 5.39 -11.78
CA GLY A 74 -8.85 4.80 -11.77
C GLY A 74 -8.11 4.93 -10.44
N GLU A 75 -8.77 5.40 -9.39
CA GLU A 75 -8.21 5.46 -8.05
C GLU A 75 -8.22 4.08 -7.38
N TRP A 76 -7.32 3.90 -6.41
CA TRP A 76 -7.30 2.69 -5.60
C TRP A 76 -6.84 2.97 -4.17
N LEU A 77 -7.23 2.09 -3.26
CA LEU A 77 -6.79 2.08 -1.88
C LEU A 77 -6.28 0.68 -1.53
N ARG A 78 -5.18 0.59 -0.79
CA ARG A 78 -4.66 -0.68 -0.27
C ARG A 78 -4.60 -0.66 1.24
N LEU A 79 -5.09 -1.76 1.82
CA LEU A 79 -5.23 -1.95 3.26
C LEU A 79 -4.64 -3.30 3.64
N ARG A 80 -4.04 -3.38 4.84
CA ARG A 80 -3.67 -4.68 5.42
C ARG A 80 -4.88 -5.22 6.17
N LEU A 81 -5.27 -6.45 5.88
CA LEU A 81 -6.33 -7.14 6.59
C LEU A 81 -5.76 -8.01 7.72
N PRO A 82 -6.44 -8.08 8.88
CA PRO A 82 -6.14 -9.08 9.88
C PRO A 82 -6.31 -10.50 9.31
N HIS A 83 -5.55 -11.45 9.84
CA HIS A 83 -5.57 -12.83 9.36
C HIS A 83 -6.98 -13.43 9.41
N GLY A 84 -7.37 -14.17 8.37
CA GLY A 84 -8.69 -14.83 8.29
C GLY A 84 -9.88 -13.92 7.97
N THR A 85 -9.72 -12.60 7.89
CA THR A 85 -10.85 -11.69 7.62
C THR A 85 -11.18 -11.52 6.13
N ALA A 86 -10.24 -11.84 5.24
CA ALA A 86 -10.39 -11.63 3.80
C ALA A 86 -11.64 -12.27 3.19
N PRO A 87 -12.01 -13.54 3.49
CA PRO A 87 -13.22 -14.14 2.92
C PRO A 87 -14.49 -13.37 3.25
N GLN A 88 -14.64 -12.89 4.50
CA GLN A 88 -15.81 -12.13 4.92
C GLN A 88 -15.89 -10.77 4.21
N VAL A 89 -14.76 -10.10 4.02
CA VAL A 89 -14.71 -8.82 3.31
C VAL A 89 -15.07 -9.02 1.83
N VAL A 90 -14.49 -10.02 1.17
CA VAL A 90 -14.79 -10.36 -0.23
C VAL A 90 -16.27 -10.69 -0.42
N THR A 91 -16.84 -11.55 0.43
CA THR A 91 -18.27 -11.87 0.39
C THR A 91 -19.15 -10.62 0.52
N ARG A 92 -18.79 -9.67 1.38
CA ARG A 92 -19.53 -8.42 1.51
C ARG A 92 -19.39 -7.53 0.28
N LEU A 93 -18.19 -7.39 -0.28
CA LEU A 93 -17.96 -6.62 -1.51
C LEU A 93 -18.79 -7.18 -2.67
N GLN A 94 -18.83 -8.51 -2.83
CA GLN A 94 -19.67 -9.19 -3.82
C GLN A 94 -21.17 -8.94 -3.62
N ALA A 95 -21.63 -8.83 -2.37
CA ALA A 95 -23.04 -8.62 -2.06
C ALA A 95 -23.52 -7.18 -2.30
N VAL A 96 -22.64 -6.19 -2.15
CA VAL A 96 -23.04 -4.77 -2.17
C VAL A 96 -22.57 -4.01 -3.41
N THR A 97 -21.63 -4.54 -4.18
CA THR A 97 -21.06 -3.88 -5.37
C THR A 97 -21.29 -4.71 -6.63
N ARG A 98 -21.08 -4.11 -7.80
CA ARG A 98 -21.04 -4.81 -9.09
C ARG A 98 -19.61 -5.12 -9.54
N GLY A 99 -18.62 -4.81 -8.71
CA GLY A 99 -17.23 -5.05 -9.02
C GLY A 99 -16.89 -6.54 -9.01
N CYS A 100 -15.67 -6.87 -9.42
CA CYS A 100 -15.17 -8.23 -9.43
C CYS A 100 -13.72 -8.29 -8.92
N GLU A 101 -13.20 -9.51 -8.81
CA GLU A 101 -11.79 -9.70 -8.52
C GLU A 101 -10.94 -9.14 -9.67
N ALA A 102 -10.11 -8.16 -9.36
CA ALA A 102 -9.22 -7.49 -10.29
C ALA A 102 -8.04 -8.40 -10.61
N ARG A 103 -7.68 -8.44 -11.90
CA ARG A 103 -6.56 -9.23 -12.41
C ARG A 103 -5.57 -8.32 -13.10
N GLU A 104 -4.32 -8.39 -12.68
CA GLU A 104 -3.23 -7.73 -13.39
C GLU A 104 -2.92 -8.48 -14.69
N LEU A 105 -2.80 -7.75 -15.80
CA LEU A 105 -2.47 -8.28 -17.11
C LEU A 105 -1.24 -7.59 -17.67
N ALA A 106 -0.14 -8.32 -17.82
CA ALA A 106 1.04 -7.88 -18.54
C ALA A 106 0.91 -8.27 -20.02
N LEU A 107 0.58 -7.30 -20.88
CA LEU A 107 0.33 -7.54 -22.30
C LEU A 107 1.55 -7.16 -23.14
N PRO A 108 2.17 -8.11 -23.88
CA PRO A 108 3.18 -7.79 -24.88
C PRO A 108 2.63 -6.87 -25.97
N ARG A 109 3.49 -6.01 -26.52
CA ARG A 109 3.12 -5.18 -27.68
C ARG A 109 3.20 -5.99 -28.96
N GLY A 110 2.21 -5.81 -29.84
CA GLY A 110 2.21 -6.39 -31.18
C GLY A 110 3.16 -5.66 -32.13
N ALA A 111 3.11 -6.07 -33.41
CA ALA A 111 3.91 -5.46 -34.48
C ALA A 111 3.74 -3.92 -34.50
N GLY A 112 4.86 -3.20 -34.65
CA GLY A 112 4.87 -1.74 -34.61
C GLY A 112 4.55 -1.12 -33.25
N GLY A 113 4.66 -1.89 -32.15
CA GLY A 113 4.46 -1.36 -30.80
C GLY A 113 3.00 -1.15 -30.40
N ARG A 114 2.03 -1.69 -31.17
CA ARG A 114 0.60 -1.52 -30.90
C ARG A 114 0.18 -2.33 -29.67
N ARG A 115 -0.67 -1.76 -28.82
CA ARG A 115 -1.19 -2.44 -27.61
C ARG A 115 -2.21 -3.53 -27.91
N GLY A 116 -2.86 -3.48 -29.09
CA GLY A 116 -3.93 -4.41 -29.44
C GLY A 116 -5.31 -4.02 -28.90
N PHE A 117 -5.46 -2.88 -28.22
CA PHE A 117 -6.75 -2.37 -27.74
C PHE A 117 -6.76 -0.84 -27.69
N ARG A 118 -7.96 -0.25 -27.63
CA ARG A 118 -8.21 1.19 -27.44
C ARG A 118 -8.96 1.41 -26.13
N VAL A 119 -8.64 2.52 -25.47
CA VAL A 119 -9.28 2.96 -24.22
C VAL A 119 -9.81 4.37 -24.44
N ASP A 120 -10.97 4.69 -23.86
CA ASP A 120 -11.49 6.06 -23.83
C ASP A 120 -10.86 6.88 -22.67
N PRO A 121 -11.16 8.19 -22.56
CA PRO A 121 -10.62 9.00 -21.46
C PRO A 121 -11.07 8.56 -20.05
N SER A 122 -12.14 7.77 -19.93
CA SER A 122 -12.60 7.23 -18.65
C SER A 122 -11.85 5.97 -18.21
N GLY A 123 -10.98 5.43 -19.07
CA GLY A 123 -10.23 4.22 -18.79
C GLY A 123 -10.94 2.93 -19.26
N VAL A 124 -12.08 3.04 -19.93
CA VAL A 124 -12.84 1.88 -20.43
C VAL A 124 -12.30 1.44 -21.78
N VAL A 125 -12.08 0.12 -21.94
CA VAL A 125 -11.67 -0.46 -23.21
C VAL A 125 -12.82 -0.34 -24.21
N THR A 126 -12.60 0.36 -25.32
CA THR A 126 -13.65 0.58 -26.35
C THR A 126 -13.53 -0.35 -27.55
N ALA A 127 -12.34 -0.91 -27.79
CA ALA A 127 -12.10 -1.85 -28.86
C ALA A 127 -10.92 -2.76 -28.54
N VAL A 128 -11.00 -4.03 -28.95
CA VAL A 128 -9.90 -4.99 -28.89
C VAL A 128 -9.64 -5.52 -30.30
N THR A 129 -8.38 -5.54 -30.70
CA THR A 129 -7.95 -6.01 -32.02
C THR A 129 -7.99 -7.54 -32.03
N ARG A 130 -8.61 -8.13 -33.05
CA ARG A 130 -8.63 -9.58 -33.23
C ARG A 130 -7.23 -10.16 -33.38
N PHE A 131 -7.03 -11.36 -32.84
CA PHE A 131 -5.77 -12.11 -32.84
C PHE A 131 -4.61 -11.38 -32.16
N SER A 132 -4.90 -10.42 -31.28
CA SER A 132 -3.89 -9.71 -30.50
C SER A 132 -3.66 -10.37 -29.15
N PHE A 133 -2.50 -10.10 -28.54
CA PHE A 133 -2.21 -10.54 -27.17
C PHE A 133 -3.27 -10.08 -26.17
N ALA A 134 -3.85 -8.89 -26.37
CA ALA A 134 -4.93 -8.37 -25.52
C ALA A 134 -6.18 -9.24 -25.60
N GLU A 135 -6.59 -9.67 -26.79
CA GLU A 135 -7.73 -10.56 -26.97
C GLU A 135 -7.48 -11.94 -26.35
N THR A 136 -6.28 -12.51 -26.58
CA THR A 136 -5.87 -13.81 -26.03
C THR A 136 -5.79 -13.80 -24.51
N ALA A 137 -5.37 -12.68 -23.91
CA ALA A 137 -5.36 -12.49 -22.46
C ALA A 137 -6.77 -12.27 -21.86
N GLY A 138 -7.81 -12.23 -22.68
CA GLY A 138 -9.21 -12.13 -22.24
C GLY A 138 -9.75 -10.71 -22.17
N LEU A 139 -9.01 -9.68 -22.63
CA LEU A 139 -9.50 -8.31 -22.63
C LEU A 139 -10.68 -8.17 -23.61
N ARG A 140 -11.74 -7.49 -23.18
CA ARG A 140 -12.95 -7.23 -23.98
C ARG A 140 -13.35 -5.76 -23.86
N PRO A 141 -14.04 -5.19 -24.86
CA PRO A 141 -14.64 -3.88 -24.70
C PRO A 141 -15.61 -3.83 -23.52
N GLY A 142 -15.53 -2.77 -22.72
CA GLY A 142 -16.52 -2.49 -21.69
C GLY A 142 -17.83 -1.99 -22.29
N THR A 143 -18.94 -2.33 -21.65
CA THR A 143 -20.29 -1.87 -21.98
C THR A 143 -20.64 -0.58 -21.25
#